data_AF-A0A661AGM8-F1
#
_entry.id   AF-A0A661AGM8-F1
#
_cell.length_a   1.000
_cell.length_b   1.000
_cell.length_c   1.000
_cell.angle_alpha   90.00
_cell.angle_beta   90.00
_cell.angle_gamma   90.00
#
_symmetry.space_group_name_H-M   'P 1'
#
loop_
_entity.id
_entity.type
_entity.pdbx_description
1 polymer ?
#
loop_
_entity_poly.entity_id
_entity_poly.type
_entity_poly.pdbx_seq_one_letter_code
_entity_poly.pdbx_strand_id
1 'polypeptide(L)'
;MIFLFFAFVRITGYNDYITIPGYPEIPVLRFYTQDTAGLDIKVEYAESLLKEPIYPHQPPRRKNLPPPPFYLKKSVYATDKFIPEELYSIKKLGYRNGKPLFLVEVHTHRYNPAKSILRYPKDVHIKGVKGVKRKSIYSVLFVGREEYLKKINDLIVYRLLQGYKTDTFVVNTTDTSIIRQGIMSRNPDAVVLVGDVDVIPTFTDTLSGCYGDLYYACDSLSYSFFVPNRIYGRLSGDTTTIVDVMDKV
;
A
#
# COMPACT_ATOMS: atom_id res chain seq x y z
N MET A 1 -21.36 31.19 -1.48
CA MET A 1 -21.25 29.72 -1.28
C MET A 1 -19.78 29.41 -1.08
N ILE A 2 -19.35 29.12 0.16
CA ILE A 2 -17.96 28.78 0.44
C ILE A 2 -17.79 27.30 0.06
N PHE A 3 -17.02 27.02 -0.98
CA PHE A 3 -16.62 25.65 -1.29
C PHE A 3 -15.60 25.22 -0.24
N LEU A 4 -15.95 24.23 0.59
CA LEU A 4 -14.95 23.53 1.39
C LEU A 4 -14.27 22.49 0.49
N PHE A 5 -12.97 22.67 0.29
CA PHE A 5 -12.13 21.67 -0.36
C PHE A 5 -11.62 20.68 0.69
N PHE A 6 -11.71 19.39 0.37
CA PHE A 6 -11.24 18.29 1.21
C PHE A 6 -10.32 17.37 0.41
N ALA A 7 -9.31 16.83 1.07
CA ALA A 7 -8.46 15.77 0.54
C ALA A 7 -9.11 14.39 0.77
N PHE A 8 -8.92 13.46 -0.16
CA PHE A 8 -9.23 12.05 0.05
C PHE A 8 -7.92 11.28 0.13
N VAL A 9 -7.72 10.55 1.23
CA VAL A 9 -6.59 9.63 1.38
C VAL A 9 -7.09 8.25 1.00
N ARG A 10 -6.82 7.81 -0.23
CA ARG A 10 -7.23 6.49 -0.72
C ARG A 10 -6.01 5.60 -0.87
N ILE A 11 -6.24 4.30 -0.75
CA ILE A 11 -5.28 3.28 -1.16
C ILE A 11 -5.96 2.52 -2.27
N THR A 12 -5.42 2.57 -3.49
CA THR A 12 -6.00 1.87 -4.62
C THR A 12 -6.14 0.36 -4.33
N GLY A 13 -7.32 -0.20 -4.66
CA GLY A 13 -7.65 -1.60 -4.37
C GLY A 13 -8.02 -1.88 -2.89
N TYR A 14 -8.01 -0.88 -2.02
CA TYR A 14 -8.26 -1.04 -0.58
C TYR A 14 -9.34 -0.09 -0.06
N ASN A 15 -10.40 -0.66 0.52
CA ASN A 15 -11.63 0.06 0.85
C ASN A 15 -11.97 0.10 2.35
N ASP A 16 -11.02 -0.25 3.23
CA ASP A 16 -11.23 -0.14 4.67
C ASP A 16 -10.78 1.23 5.18
N TYR A 17 -11.75 1.99 5.66
CA TYR A 17 -11.55 3.30 6.29
C TYR A 17 -12.16 3.33 7.69
N ILE A 18 -11.79 4.32 8.49
CA ILE A 18 -12.53 4.64 9.71
C ILE A 18 -13.98 4.98 9.34
N THR A 19 -14.92 4.26 9.97
CA THR A 19 -16.35 4.36 9.66
C THR A 19 -17.14 5.20 10.65
N ILE A 20 -16.46 6.04 11.45
CA ILE A 20 -17.12 6.89 12.45
C ILE A 20 -17.63 8.17 11.76
N PRO A 21 -18.95 8.43 11.71
CA PRO A 21 -19.48 9.59 11.02
C PRO A 21 -18.88 10.90 11.53
N GLY A 22 -18.49 11.77 10.60
CA GLY A 22 -17.92 13.09 10.86
C GLY A 22 -16.46 13.07 11.31
N TYR A 23 -15.82 11.91 11.46
CA TYR A 23 -14.35 11.79 11.63
C TYR A 23 -13.68 11.79 10.25
N PRO A 24 -12.38 12.12 10.16
CA PRO A 24 -11.59 11.94 8.93
C PRO A 24 -11.69 10.53 8.38
N GLU A 25 -11.99 10.41 7.09
CA GLU A 25 -11.99 9.14 6.37
C GLU A 25 -10.55 8.75 6.02
N ILE A 26 -9.92 7.99 6.92
CA ILE A 26 -8.54 7.54 6.78
C ILE A 26 -8.46 6.01 6.69
N PRO A 27 -7.55 5.45 5.85
CA PRO A 27 -7.44 4.02 5.67
C PRO A 27 -6.98 3.29 6.94
N VAL A 28 -7.50 2.08 7.15
CA VAL A 28 -7.16 1.19 8.27
C VAL A 28 -7.04 -0.25 7.79
N LEU A 29 -6.07 -1.02 8.28
CA LEU A 29 -5.96 -2.44 7.94
C LEU A 29 -6.87 -3.30 8.82
N ARG A 30 -7.81 -4.03 8.21
CA ARG A 30 -8.70 -4.95 8.94
C ARG A 30 -8.42 -6.41 8.62
N PHE A 31 -8.41 -7.24 9.66
CA PHE A 31 -8.41 -8.69 9.49
C PHE A 31 -9.13 -9.40 10.63
N TYR A 32 -9.57 -10.63 10.35
CA TYR A 32 -10.22 -11.48 11.33
C TYR A 32 -9.23 -12.48 11.94
N THR A 33 -9.35 -12.73 13.24
CA THR A 33 -8.60 -13.77 13.93
C THR A 33 -9.48 -14.52 14.93
N GLN A 34 -9.15 -15.78 15.21
CA GLN A 34 -9.78 -16.55 16.29
C GLN A 34 -8.98 -16.52 17.59
N ASP A 35 -7.74 -16.05 17.53
CA ASP A 35 -6.82 -15.96 18.67
C ASP A 35 -6.15 -14.58 18.66
N THR A 36 -6.09 -13.95 19.82
CA THR A 36 -5.45 -12.64 20.01
C THR A 36 -4.18 -12.76 20.86
N ALA A 37 -3.93 -13.93 21.44
CA ALA A 37 -2.74 -14.19 22.24
C ALA A 37 -1.49 -14.13 21.35
N GLY A 38 -0.53 -13.29 21.74
CA GLY A 38 0.74 -13.12 21.02
C GLY A 38 0.66 -12.21 19.79
N LEU A 39 -0.44 -11.46 19.60
CA LEU A 39 -0.46 -10.37 18.63
C LEU A 39 0.54 -9.29 19.04
N ASP A 40 1.53 -9.06 18.18
CA ASP A 40 2.48 -7.96 18.27
C ASP A 40 2.37 -7.16 16.98
N ILE A 41 1.91 -5.92 17.10
CA ILE A 41 1.63 -5.03 15.98
C ILE A 41 2.47 -3.78 16.16
N LYS A 42 3.28 -3.45 15.15
CA LYS A 42 4.09 -2.24 15.08
C LYS A 42 3.86 -1.59 13.73
N VAL A 43 3.73 -0.27 13.75
CA VAL A 43 3.67 0.54 12.53
C VAL A 43 4.69 1.64 12.69
N GLU A 44 5.61 1.73 11.73
CA GLU A 44 6.48 2.88 11.58
C GLU A 44 5.80 3.89 10.67
N TYR A 45 5.70 5.14 11.09
CA TYR A 45 5.03 6.18 10.33
C TYR A 45 6.04 7.13 9.69
N ALA A 46 5.72 7.57 8.48
CA ALA A 46 6.24 8.81 7.91
C ALA A 46 5.14 9.87 7.94
N GLU A 47 5.53 11.15 7.85
CA GLU A 47 4.61 12.28 7.96
C GLU A 47 4.58 13.11 6.67
N SER A 48 3.40 13.62 6.34
CA SER A 48 3.20 14.60 5.26
C SER A 48 2.24 15.70 5.71
N LEU A 49 2.52 16.92 5.27
CA LEU A 49 1.62 18.06 5.45
C LEU A 49 0.61 18.08 4.32
N LEU A 50 -0.67 18.14 4.65
CA LEU A 50 -1.77 18.26 3.70
C LEU A 50 -2.17 19.73 3.52
N LYS A 51 -2.54 20.08 2.29
CA LYS A 51 -3.05 21.41 1.94
C LYS A 51 -4.51 21.57 2.38
N GLU A 52 -5.30 20.53 2.19
CA GLU A 52 -6.71 20.47 2.55
C GLU A 52 -6.94 19.47 3.70
N PRO A 53 -7.96 19.70 4.55
CA PRO A 53 -8.37 18.72 5.54
C PRO A 53 -8.89 17.45 4.86
N ILE A 54 -8.70 16.29 5.50
CA ILE A 54 -9.24 15.03 5.00
C ILE A 54 -10.78 15.06 5.02
N TYR A 55 -11.42 14.46 4.03
CA TYR A 55 -12.87 14.39 3.92
C TYR A 55 -13.48 13.63 5.12
N PRO A 56 -14.58 14.11 5.74
CA PRO A 56 -15.21 13.40 6.83
C PRO A 56 -16.02 12.20 6.32
N HIS A 57 -15.89 11.06 7.01
CA HIS A 57 -16.72 9.90 6.74
C HIS A 57 -18.20 10.25 6.93
N GLN A 58 -19.01 9.98 5.90
CA GLN A 58 -20.42 10.35 5.91
C GLN A 58 -21.28 9.27 6.57
N PRO A 59 -22.40 9.66 7.23
CA PRO A 59 -23.31 8.70 7.83
C PRO A 59 -23.86 7.73 6.76
N PRO A 60 -24.14 6.47 7.15
CA PRO A 60 -24.65 5.47 6.22
C PRO A 60 -25.98 5.91 5.62
N ARG A 61 -26.11 5.79 4.30
CA ARG A 61 -27.33 6.13 3.58
C ARG A 61 -28.34 5.01 3.69
N ARG A 62 -29.55 5.33 4.16
CA ARG A 62 -30.70 4.43 4.03
C ARG A 62 -31.18 4.44 2.58
N LYS A 63 -31.37 3.26 1.98
CA LYS A 63 -31.74 3.11 0.57
C LYS A 63 -33.05 3.82 0.20
N ASN A 64 -33.98 3.92 1.15
CA ASN A 64 -35.33 4.43 0.92
C ASN A 64 -35.49 5.92 1.27
N LEU A 65 -34.42 6.61 1.69
CA LEU A 65 -34.48 8.01 2.08
C LEU A 65 -33.54 8.85 1.17
N PRO A 66 -33.82 10.16 1.05
CA PRO A 66 -32.85 11.07 0.47
C PRO A 66 -31.50 10.97 1.21
N PRO A 67 -30.38 11.28 0.53
CA PRO A 67 -29.07 11.30 1.17
C PRO A 67 -29.10 12.16 2.45
N PRO A 68 -28.48 11.71 3.54
CA PRO A 68 -28.33 12.54 4.72
C PRO A 68 -27.54 13.82 4.37
N PRO A 69 -27.77 14.93 5.09
CA PRO A 69 -26.98 16.13 4.90
C PRO A 69 -25.50 15.85 5.22
N PHE A 70 -24.61 16.61 4.57
CA PHE A 70 -23.18 16.55 4.84
C PHE A 70 -22.90 16.74 6.34
N TYR A 71 -22.14 15.81 6.92
CA TYR A 71 -21.84 15.81 8.35
C TYR A 71 -20.33 15.91 8.60
N LEU A 72 -19.95 16.94 9.34
CA LEU A 72 -18.58 17.22 9.80
C LEU A 72 -18.60 17.40 11.31
N LYS A 73 -17.87 16.56 12.06
CA LYS A 73 -17.77 16.70 13.51
C LYS A 73 -16.71 17.75 13.84
N LYS A 74 -17.13 19.02 13.91
CA LYS A 74 -16.25 20.18 14.12
C LYS A 74 -15.30 20.02 15.33
N SER A 75 -15.76 19.42 16.43
CA SER A 75 -14.90 19.19 17.60
C SER A 75 -13.72 18.26 17.31
N VAL A 76 -13.89 17.26 16.44
CA VAL A 76 -12.80 16.38 16.00
C VAL A 76 -11.84 17.14 15.11
N TYR A 77 -12.35 17.93 14.16
CA TYR A 77 -11.51 18.70 13.24
C TYR A 77 -10.76 19.87 13.90
N ALA A 78 -11.18 20.29 15.09
CA ALA A 78 -10.47 21.28 15.90
C ALA A 78 -9.43 20.67 16.86
N THR A 79 -9.29 19.34 16.89
CA THR A 79 -8.40 18.65 17.85
C THR A 79 -6.95 18.61 17.33
N ASP A 80 -6.01 19.12 18.13
CA ASP A 80 -4.56 18.99 17.88
C ASP A 80 -3.99 17.69 18.46
N LYS A 81 -4.50 16.57 17.93
CA LYS A 81 -4.02 15.21 18.26
C LYS A 81 -4.14 14.31 17.05
N PHE A 82 -3.25 13.33 16.94
CA PHE A 82 -3.37 12.27 15.94
C PHE A 82 -4.53 11.35 16.29
N ILE A 83 -5.48 11.23 15.36
CA ILE A 83 -6.60 10.30 15.43
C ILE A 83 -6.48 9.21 14.35
N PRO A 84 -6.75 7.95 14.70
CA PRO A 84 -6.96 7.43 16.06
C PRO A 84 -5.70 7.57 16.92
N GLU A 85 -5.88 7.58 18.25
CA GLU A 85 -4.77 7.68 19.19
C GLU A 85 -4.06 6.33 19.35
N GLU A 86 -4.84 5.25 19.42
CA GLU A 86 -4.35 3.88 19.52
C GLU A 86 -3.71 3.41 18.21
N LEU A 87 -2.78 2.46 18.29
CA LEU A 87 -2.14 1.85 17.12
C LEU A 87 -3.06 0.85 16.41
N TYR A 88 -3.86 0.13 17.19
CA TYR A 88 -4.83 -0.84 16.70
C TYR A 88 -5.97 -0.99 17.71
N SER A 89 -7.09 -1.55 17.27
CA SER A 89 -8.20 -1.96 18.13
C SER A 89 -8.58 -3.41 17.85
N ILE A 90 -9.08 -4.10 18.88
CA ILE A 90 -9.56 -5.48 18.78
C ILE A 90 -11.00 -5.50 19.26
N LYS A 91 -11.91 -5.96 18.39
CA LYS A 91 -13.33 -6.12 18.70
C LYS A 91 -13.73 -7.58 18.57
N LYS A 92 -14.24 -8.18 19.65
CA LYS A 92 -14.90 -9.50 19.57
C LYS A 92 -16.22 -9.33 18.81
N LEU A 93 -16.38 -10.04 17.70
CA LEU A 93 -17.59 -10.00 16.88
C LEU A 93 -18.61 -11.07 17.25
N GLY A 94 -18.15 -12.19 17.82
CA GLY A 94 -19.00 -13.31 18.17
C GLY A 94 -18.22 -14.62 18.12
N TYR A 95 -18.86 -15.66 17.60
CA TYR A 95 -18.30 -17.00 17.45
C TYR A 95 -18.46 -17.48 16.00
N ARG A 96 -17.48 -18.21 15.48
CA ARG A 96 -17.53 -18.91 14.19
C ARG A 96 -17.01 -20.34 14.39
N ASN A 97 -17.87 -21.32 14.15
CA ASN A 97 -17.59 -22.74 14.38
C ASN A 97 -17.11 -23.03 15.82
N GLY A 98 -17.83 -22.50 16.81
CA GLY A 98 -17.53 -22.69 18.24
C GLY A 98 -16.31 -21.91 18.77
N LYS A 99 -15.53 -21.24 17.92
CA LYS A 99 -14.38 -20.43 18.31
C LYS A 99 -14.72 -18.94 18.29
N PRO A 100 -14.19 -18.12 19.23
CA PRO A 100 -14.41 -16.68 19.19
C PRO A 100 -13.85 -16.10 17.88
N LEU A 101 -14.52 -15.09 17.34
CA LEU A 101 -14.08 -14.34 16.17
C LEU A 101 -13.82 -12.89 16.59
N PHE A 102 -12.62 -12.41 16.34
CA PHE A 102 -12.19 -11.04 16.60
C PHE A 102 -11.92 -10.33 15.28
N LEU A 103 -12.32 -9.06 15.20
CA LEU A 103 -11.85 -8.11 14.20
C LEU A 103 -10.70 -7.32 14.81
N VAL A 104 -9.55 -7.38 14.15
CA VAL A 104 -8.40 -6.52 14.46
C VAL A 104 -8.38 -5.41 13.41
N GLU A 105 -8.39 -4.16 13.87
CA GLU A 105 -8.26 -2.97 13.04
C GLU A 105 -6.95 -2.27 13.40
N VAL A 106 -5.98 -2.29 12.49
CA VAL A 106 -4.68 -1.62 12.62
C VAL A 106 -4.79 -0.24 11.97
N HIS A 107 -4.47 0.81 12.73
CA HIS A 107 -4.55 2.19 12.26
C HIS A 107 -3.29 2.54 11.48
N THR A 108 -3.25 2.09 10.23
CA THR A 108 -2.10 2.27 9.32
C THR A 108 -1.89 3.72 8.95
N HIS A 109 -2.96 4.51 8.93
CA HIS A 109 -2.92 5.95 8.78
C HIS A 109 -3.45 6.63 10.04
N ARG A 110 -2.89 7.78 10.37
CA ARG A 110 -3.34 8.63 11.49
C ARG A 110 -3.27 10.08 11.05
N TYR A 111 -4.18 10.91 11.51
CA TYR A 111 -4.26 12.29 11.04
C TYR A 111 -4.41 13.24 12.21
N ASN A 112 -3.68 14.35 12.20
CA ASN A 112 -3.88 15.47 13.11
C ASN A 112 -4.70 16.56 12.37
N PRO A 113 -5.99 16.73 12.69
CA PRO A 113 -6.84 17.67 11.97
C PRO A 113 -6.51 19.13 12.16
N ALA A 114 -6.08 19.55 13.35
CA ALA A 114 -5.76 20.96 13.62
C ALA A 114 -4.48 21.42 12.90
N LYS A 115 -3.55 20.48 12.66
CA LYS A 115 -2.26 20.76 12.00
C LYS A 115 -2.22 20.32 10.54
N SER A 116 -3.24 19.64 10.04
CA SER A 116 -3.27 19.02 8.71
C SER A 116 -2.09 18.08 8.43
N ILE A 117 -1.63 17.34 9.45
CA ILE A 117 -0.51 16.39 9.30
C ILE A 117 -1.07 14.96 9.19
N LEU A 118 -0.74 14.28 8.09
CA LEU A 118 -1.03 12.87 7.88
C LEU A 118 0.20 12.03 8.24
N ARG A 119 0.00 11.02 9.08
CA ARG A 119 0.89 9.89 9.26
C ARG A 119 0.44 8.75 8.36
N TYR A 120 1.34 8.25 7.55
CA TYR A 120 1.14 7.10 6.66
C TYR A 120 2.19 6.02 6.98
N PRO A 121 1.90 4.73 6.69
CA PRO A 121 2.77 3.66 7.11
C PRO A 121 4.01 3.61 6.22
N LYS A 122 5.19 3.68 6.84
CA LYS A 122 6.49 3.40 6.22
C LYS A 122 6.82 1.90 6.31
N ASP A 123 6.50 1.28 7.45
CA ASP A 123 6.63 -0.16 7.66
C ASP A 123 5.50 -0.67 8.57
N VAL A 124 5.08 -1.92 8.38
CA VAL A 124 4.03 -2.59 9.17
C VAL A 124 4.49 -3.99 9.55
N HIS A 125 4.66 -4.23 10.84
CA HIS A 125 4.95 -5.54 11.39
C HIS A 125 3.76 -6.06 12.17
N ILE A 126 3.22 -7.21 11.75
CA ILE A 126 2.14 -7.89 12.45
C ILE A 126 2.58 -9.33 12.68
N LYS A 127 2.69 -9.75 13.94
CA LYS A 127 3.00 -11.14 14.36
C LYS A 127 1.83 -11.74 15.14
N GLY A 128 1.82 -13.07 15.28
CA GLY A 128 0.86 -13.78 16.13
C GLY A 128 -0.50 -14.10 15.50
N VAL A 129 -0.73 -13.78 14.23
CA VAL A 129 -2.01 -14.09 13.55
C VAL A 129 -2.06 -15.58 13.19
N LYS A 130 -2.77 -16.38 14.00
CA LYS A 130 -3.03 -17.80 13.71
C LYS A 130 -4.23 -17.96 12.77
N GLY A 131 -4.08 -18.79 11.74
CA GLY A 131 -5.18 -19.16 10.82
C GLY A 131 -5.20 -18.42 9.49
N VAL A 132 -4.43 -17.34 9.34
CA VAL A 132 -4.00 -16.87 8.01
C VAL A 132 -2.77 -17.69 7.66
N LYS A 133 -2.89 -18.65 6.73
CA LYS A 133 -1.71 -19.22 6.08
C LYS A 133 -1.04 -18.08 5.33
N ARG A 134 -0.16 -17.33 5.99
CA ARG A 134 0.76 -16.44 5.27
C ARG A 134 1.57 -17.33 4.37
N LYS A 135 1.37 -17.18 3.06
CA LYS A 135 2.38 -17.60 2.09
C LYS A 135 3.70 -16.96 2.58
N SER A 136 4.80 -17.70 2.56
CA SER A 136 6.12 -17.25 3.05
C SER A 136 6.31 -15.77 2.74
N ILE A 137 6.75 -14.96 3.71
CA ILE A 137 6.88 -13.50 3.54
C ILE A 137 7.73 -13.25 2.29
N TYR A 138 7.08 -12.90 1.18
CA TYR A 138 7.75 -12.54 -0.05
C TYR A 138 8.17 -11.08 0.07
N SER A 139 9.43 -10.81 -0.24
CA SER A 139 9.92 -9.46 -0.46
C SER A 139 9.61 -9.02 -1.88
N VAL A 140 9.04 -7.82 -2.03
CA VAL A 140 8.70 -7.21 -3.32
C VAL A 140 9.53 -5.93 -3.46
N LEU A 141 10.38 -5.89 -4.48
CA LEU A 141 11.16 -4.71 -4.84
C LEU A 141 10.49 -3.98 -6.01
N PHE A 142 10.10 -2.74 -5.80
CA PHE A 142 9.61 -1.85 -6.85
C PHE A 142 10.78 -1.04 -7.40
N VAL A 143 11.02 -1.12 -8.71
CA VAL A 143 12.17 -0.49 -9.39
C VAL A 143 11.62 0.53 -10.37
N GLY A 144 12.10 1.77 -10.33
CA GLY A 144 11.63 2.83 -11.22
C GLY A 144 12.23 4.19 -10.89
N ARG A 145 11.91 5.21 -11.69
CA ARG A 145 12.27 6.60 -11.36
C ARG A 145 11.44 7.10 -10.18
N GLU A 146 11.95 8.11 -9.48
CA GLU A 146 11.28 8.66 -8.29
C GLU A 146 9.86 9.14 -8.58
N GLU A 147 9.65 9.81 -9.72
CA GLU A 147 8.33 10.30 -10.17
C GLU A 147 7.31 9.17 -10.38
N TYR A 148 7.75 8.00 -10.85
CA TYR A 148 6.90 6.81 -11.04
C TYR A 148 6.59 6.12 -9.71
N LEU A 149 7.62 5.93 -8.87
CA LEU A 149 7.49 5.30 -7.56
C LEU A 149 6.55 6.08 -6.63
N LYS A 150 6.59 7.42 -6.70
CA LYS A 150 5.64 8.28 -5.99
C LYS A 150 4.18 8.05 -6.41
N LYS A 151 3.93 7.79 -7.70
CA LYS A 151 2.57 7.53 -8.22
C LYS A 151 2.02 6.19 -7.77
N ILE A 152 2.89 5.19 -7.61
CA ILE A 152 2.48 3.85 -7.18
C ILE A 152 2.57 3.62 -5.67
N ASN A 153 2.79 4.67 -4.87
CA ASN A 153 2.96 4.53 -3.42
C ASN A 153 1.78 3.78 -2.76
N ASP A 154 0.57 4.01 -3.25
CA ASP A 154 -0.62 3.32 -2.73
C ASP A 154 -0.58 1.81 -2.97
N LEU A 155 -0.06 1.36 -4.13
CA LEU A 155 0.15 -0.06 -4.41
C LEU A 155 1.25 -0.64 -3.52
N ILE A 156 2.33 0.10 -3.29
CA ILE A 156 3.43 -0.32 -2.40
C ILE A 156 2.88 -0.52 -0.98
N VAL A 157 2.11 0.46 -0.48
CA VAL A 157 1.43 0.37 0.81
C VAL A 157 0.46 -0.80 0.81
N TYR A 158 -0.35 -0.99 -0.24
CA TYR A 158 -1.28 -2.11 -0.31
C TYR A 158 -0.59 -3.48 -0.21
N ARG A 159 0.55 -3.68 -0.89
CA ARG A 159 1.35 -4.91 -0.75
C ARG A 159 1.93 -5.05 0.65
N LEU A 160 2.40 -3.97 1.25
CA LEU A 160 2.83 -3.98 2.66
C LEU A 160 1.69 -4.43 3.59
N LEU A 161 0.48 -3.93 3.38
CA LEU A 161 -0.71 -4.30 4.15
C LEU A 161 -1.15 -5.75 3.95
N GLN A 162 -0.92 -6.31 2.77
CA GLN A 162 -1.10 -7.74 2.50
C GLN A 162 -0.05 -8.63 3.20
N GLY A 163 0.97 -8.03 3.82
CA GLY A 163 2.02 -8.71 4.58
C GLY A 163 3.28 -9.03 3.79
N TYR A 164 3.45 -8.44 2.60
CA TYR A 164 4.71 -8.49 1.85
C TYR A 164 5.72 -7.53 2.47
N LYS A 165 7.01 -7.87 2.44
CA LYS A 165 8.08 -6.90 2.73
C LYS A 165 8.29 -6.07 1.46
N THR A 166 8.03 -4.77 1.49
CA THR A 166 8.21 -3.92 0.31
C THR A 166 9.50 -3.10 0.42
N ASP A 167 10.18 -2.91 -0.71
CA ASP A 167 11.32 -2.00 -0.85
C ASP A 167 11.23 -1.27 -2.20
N THR A 168 11.90 -0.13 -2.30
CA THR A 168 11.95 0.68 -3.52
C THR A 168 13.38 0.91 -3.96
N PHE A 169 13.65 0.75 -5.26
CA PHE A 169 14.92 1.10 -5.87
C PHE A 169 14.71 2.20 -6.91
N VAL A 170 15.09 3.43 -6.54
CA VAL A 170 15.09 4.58 -7.44
C VAL A 170 16.24 4.45 -8.44
N VAL A 171 15.92 4.42 -9.73
CA VAL A 171 16.91 4.36 -10.83
C VAL A 171 17.03 5.71 -11.53
N ASN A 172 18.28 6.14 -11.75
CA ASN A 172 18.63 7.39 -12.46
C ASN A 172 19.47 7.12 -13.73
N THR A 173 19.43 5.88 -14.22
CA THR A 173 20.17 5.41 -15.38
C THR A 173 19.29 4.49 -16.21
N THR A 174 19.60 4.37 -17.49
CA THR A 174 19.01 3.42 -18.43
C THR A 174 19.93 2.21 -18.68
N ASP A 175 21.07 2.13 -17.98
CA ASP A 175 21.98 0.99 -18.09
C ASP A 175 21.38 -0.26 -17.41
N THR A 176 21.02 -1.25 -18.23
CA THR A 176 20.38 -2.50 -17.78
C THR A 176 21.28 -3.30 -16.84
N SER A 177 22.60 -3.21 -16.96
CA SER A 177 23.55 -3.93 -16.10
C SER A 177 23.61 -3.31 -14.71
N ILE A 178 23.61 -1.98 -14.63
CA ILE A 178 23.58 -1.25 -13.35
C ILE A 178 22.26 -1.50 -12.63
N ILE A 179 21.14 -1.39 -13.34
CA ILE A 179 19.81 -1.65 -12.76
C ILE A 179 19.73 -3.08 -12.23
N ARG A 180 20.16 -4.06 -13.03
CA ARG A 180 20.19 -5.46 -12.63
C ARG A 180 21.06 -5.67 -11.40
N GLN A 181 22.29 -5.15 -11.37
CA GLN A 181 23.18 -5.31 -10.23
C GLN A 181 22.55 -4.76 -8.94
N GLY A 182 21.87 -3.61 -9.01
CA GLY A 182 21.16 -3.03 -7.88
C GLY A 182 19.94 -3.84 -7.42
N ILE A 183 19.27 -4.57 -8.31
CA ILE A 183 18.22 -5.53 -7.95
C ILE A 183 18.85 -6.74 -7.25
N MET A 184 19.91 -7.30 -7.81
CA MET A 184 20.59 -8.49 -7.28
C MET A 184 21.16 -8.25 -5.89
N SER A 185 21.74 -7.08 -5.62
CA SER A 185 22.30 -6.74 -4.31
C SER A 185 21.26 -6.66 -3.20
N ARG A 186 19.99 -6.41 -3.54
CA ARG A 186 18.86 -6.37 -2.59
C ARG A 186 18.21 -7.74 -2.38
N ASN A 187 18.45 -8.67 -3.30
CA ASN A 187 17.96 -10.04 -3.29
C ASN A 187 16.46 -10.18 -2.93
N PRO A 188 15.54 -9.54 -3.68
CA PRO A 188 14.11 -9.67 -3.42
C PRO A 188 13.57 -11.01 -3.95
N ASP A 189 12.40 -11.44 -3.46
CA ASP A 189 11.69 -12.62 -3.98
C ASP A 189 10.85 -12.29 -5.23
N ALA A 190 10.37 -11.05 -5.31
CA ALA A 190 9.63 -10.51 -6.43
C ALA A 190 10.15 -9.12 -6.84
N VAL A 191 10.17 -8.85 -8.15
CA VAL A 191 10.59 -7.57 -8.72
C VAL A 191 9.46 -7.02 -9.58
N VAL A 192 9.12 -5.76 -9.35
CA VAL A 192 8.15 -5.02 -10.17
C VAL A 192 8.87 -3.84 -10.80
N LEU A 193 9.02 -3.87 -12.13
CA LEU A 193 9.56 -2.77 -12.91
C LEU A 193 8.44 -1.74 -13.15
N VAL A 194 8.69 -0.48 -12.90
CA VAL A 194 7.69 0.60 -12.94
C VAL A 194 8.14 1.66 -13.92
N GLY A 195 7.41 1.75 -15.04
CA GLY A 195 7.75 2.58 -16.19
C GLY A 195 7.97 1.75 -17.45
N ASP A 196 7.98 2.43 -18.59
CA ASP A 196 8.20 1.82 -19.91
C ASP A 196 9.70 1.63 -20.22
N VAL A 197 10.01 1.20 -21.44
CA VAL A 197 11.37 0.85 -21.90
C VAL A 197 12.32 2.04 -21.98
N ASP A 198 11.80 3.26 -22.05
CA ASP A 198 12.57 4.51 -21.98
C ASP A 198 13.06 4.82 -20.55
N VAL A 199 12.33 4.34 -19.54
CA VAL A 199 12.65 4.50 -18.12
C VAL A 199 13.49 3.32 -17.62
N ILE A 200 13.05 2.10 -17.90
CA ILE A 200 13.73 0.85 -17.55
C ILE A 200 13.86 0.03 -18.82
N PRO A 201 15.01 0.05 -19.50
CA PRO A 201 15.16 -0.68 -20.76
C PRO A 201 15.06 -2.19 -20.57
N THR A 202 14.64 -2.87 -21.61
CA THR A 202 14.62 -4.33 -21.69
C THR A 202 15.97 -4.85 -22.14
N PHE A 203 16.25 -6.12 -21.85
CA PHE A 203 17.37 -6.81 -22.47
C PHE A 203 16.95 -7.31 -23.85
N THR A 204 17.88 -7.27 -24.80
CA THR A 204 17.69 -7.86 -26.13
C THR A 204 18.40 -9.20 -26.18
N ASP A 205 17.68 -10.26 -26.51
CA ASP A 205 18.31 -11.54 -26.84
C ASP A 205 18.95 -11.45 -28.23
N THR A 206 20.25 -11.70 -28.30
CA THR A 206 21.02 -11.71 -29.55
C THR A 206 20.62 -12.81 -30.53
N LEU A 207 19.96 -13.89 -30.08
CA LEU A 207 19.54 -14.99 -30.94
C LEU A 207 18.14 -14.79 -31.55
N SER A 208 17.17 -14.33 -30.76
CA SER A 208 15.79 -14.12 -31.22
C SER A 208 15.47 -12.67 -31.60
N GLY A 209 16.30 -11.71 -31.20
CA GLY A 209 16.02 -10.27 -31.32
C GLY A 209 14.86 -9.80 -30.41
N CYS A 210 14.34 -10.68 -29.56
CA CYS A 210 13.23 -10.39 -28.68
C CYS A 210 13.67 -9.56 -27.47
N TYR A 211 12.81 -8.63 -27.08
CA TYR A 211 12.98 -7.82 -25.87
C TYR A 211 12.38 -8.55 -24.67
N GLY A 212 13.09 -8.59 -23.56
CA GLY A 212 12.63 -9.25 -22.35
C GLY A 212 13.19 -8.68 -21.06
N ASP A 213 12.40 -8.81 -19.99
CA ASP A 213 12.77 -8.42 -18.63
C ASP A 213 13.38 -9.57 -17.82
N LEU A 214 13.49 -10.77 -18.42
CA LEU A 214 13.88 -12.01 -17.76
C LEU A 214 15.19 -11.86 -16.95
N TYR A 215 16.18 -11.20 -17.52
CA TYR A 215 17.50 -11.07 -16.88
C TYR A 215 17.51 -10.17 -15.65
N TYR A 216 16.47 -9.35 -15.42
CA TYR A 216 16.28 -8.67 -14.14
C TYR A 216 15.88 -9.62 -13.01
N ALA A 217 15.39 -10.82 -13.33
CA ALA A 217 14.94 -11.82 -12.38
C ALA A 217 15.90 -13.00 -12.19
N CYS A 218 16.84 -13.19 -13.12
CA CYS A 218 17.83 -14.27 -13.09
C CYS A 218 19.13 -13.86 -12.35
N ASP A 219 19.68 -14.76 -11.53
CA ASP A 219 20.97 -14.56 -10.84
C ASP A 219 22.17 -14.56 -11.81
N SER A 220 22.01 -15.19 -12.97
CA SER A 220 23.04 -15.28 -14.01
C SER A 220 22.50 -14.84 -15.36
N LEU A 221 23.38 -14.26 -16.17
CA LEU A 221 23.14 -13.99 -17.60
C LEU A 221 23.54 -15.18 -18.49
N SER A 222 24.04 -16.27 -17.90
CA SER A 222 24.43 -17.46 -18.64
C SER A 222 23.20 -18.19 -19.19
N TYR A 223 23.35 -18.71 -20.42
CA TYR A 223 22.34 -19.50 -21.14
C TYR A 223 21.86 -20.76 -20.38
N SER A 224 22.54 -21.16 -19.31
CA SER A 224 22.14 -22.27 -18.43
C SER A 224 21.14 -21.90 -17.32
N PHE A 225 20.79 -20.61 -17.15
CA PHE A 225 19.95 -20.08 -16.07
C PHE A 225 18.72 -19.29 -16.56
N PHE A 226 18.02 -19.79 -17.58
CA PHE A 226 16.79 -19.16 -18.11
C PHE A 226 15.56 -19.28 -17.21
N VAL A 227 15.65 -20.00 -16.10
CA VAL A 227 14.57 -20.03 -15.11
C VAL A 227 14.76 -18.86 -14.16
N PRO A 228 13.80 -17.93 -14.08
CA PRO A 228 13.90 -16.82 -13.15
C PRO A 228 13.84 -17.34 -11.71
N ASN A 229 14.81 -16.92 -10.90
CA ASN A 229 14.84 -17.25 -9.47
C ASN A 229 13.89 -16.33 -8.66
N ARG A 230 13.34 -15.31 -9.32
CA ARG A 230 12.43 -14.31 -8.73
C ARG A 230 11.18 -14.19 -9.58
N ILE A 231 10.06 -13.92 -8.92
CA ILE A 231 8.85 -13.51 -9.64
C ILE A 231 9.12 -12.12 -10.22
N TYR A 232 8.79 -11.88 -11.48
CA TYR A 232 8.97 -10.57 -12.07
C TYR A 232 7.77 -10.14 -12.90
N GLY A 233 7.59 -8.84 -13.01
CA GLY A 233 6.59 -8.21 -13.85
C GLY A 233 6.89 -6.74 -14.07
N ARG A 234 6.20 -6.14 -15.04
CA ARG A 234 6.34 -4.72 -15.38
C ARG A 234 4.98 -4.04 -15.33
N LEU A 235 4.91 -2.89 -14.66
CA LEU A 235 3.86 -1.89 -14.82
C LEU A 235 4.34 -0.91 -15.90
N SER A 236 3.99 -1.19 -17.15
CA SER A 236 4.41 -0.40 -18.30
C SER A 236 3.48 0.78 -18.55
N GLY A 237 4.05 1.88 -18.99
CA GLY A 237 3.33 3.10 -19.33
C GLY A 237 3.99 4.34 -18.73
N ASP A 238 3.41 5.50 -19.03
CA ASP A 238 3.79 6.77 -18.41
C ASP A 238 3.20 6.92 -17.00
N THR A 239 3.50 8.03 -16.33
CA THR A 239 3.02 8.30 -14.97
C THR A 239 1.49 8.41 -14.85
N THR A 240 0.78 8.59 -15.96
CA THR A 240 -0.69 8.70 -15.99
C THR A 240 -1.30 7.33 -16.16
N THR A 241 -0.82 6.59 -17.16
CA THR A 241 -1.29 5.25 -17.54
C THR A 241 -1.10 4.25 -16.40
N ILE A 242 0.00 4.35 -15.65
CA ILE A 242 0.25 3.44 -14.52
C ILE A 242 -0.81 3.62 -13.42
N VAL A 243 -1.31 4.83 -13.19
CA VAL A 243 -2.38 5.08 -12.21
C VAL A 243 -3.68 4.38 -12.66
N ASP A 244 -4.01 4.45 -13.96
CA ASP A 244 -5.19 3.78 -14.52
C ASP A 244 -5.11 2.25 -14.42
N VAL A 245 -3.89 1.69 -14.52
CA VAL A 245 -3.65 0.26 -14.33
C VAL A 245 -3.82 -0.11 -12.87
N MET A 246 -3.31 0.71 -11.94
CA MET A 246 -3.47 0.46 -10.50
C MET A 246 -4.93 0.39 -10.10
N ASP A 247 -5.80 1.25 -10.63
CA ASP A 247 -7.23 1.28 -10.30
C ASP A 247 -7.99 -0.02 -10.65
N LYS A 248 -7.37 -0.91 -11.43
CA LYS A 248 -7.93 -2.20 -11.86
C LYS A 248 -7.37 -3.41 -11.09
N VAL A 249 -6.35 -3.22 -10.25
CA VAL A 249 -5.60 -4.27 -9.54
C VAL A 249 -5.93 -4.31 -8.05
#